data_AF-R1ASD9-F1
#
_entry.id   AF-R1ASD9-F1
#
_cell.length_a   1.000
_cell.length_b   1.000
_cell.length_c   1.000
_cell.angle_alpha   90.00
_cell.angle_beta   90.00
_cell.angle_gamma   90.00
#
_symmetry.space_group_name_H-M   'P 1'
#
loop_
_entity.id
_entity.type
_entity.pdbx_description
1 polymer ?
#
loop_
_entity_poly.entity_id
_entity_poly.type
_entity_poly.pdbx_seq_one_letter_code
_entity_poly.pdbx_strand_id
1 'polypeptide(L)'
;MLNKRRVCLRTIIVIFAILVGFIGLHMYNHLRIQSISYTGEWGRGVEIGSAGINHNPLIEGFEDNILTITFDKKGQVNYSLVKSDGTLVKNGIAQIDGFNKNKIKDVYLIRNNLYYVKDSKLYKVSFNENSMFSTPETLVGNIEGFNYEVIDDVVYIQAYNKDKIQLYSIDNNKLKLEETFKNIWNIKDIYLRELNGQRYMFIVNKVNELSDEVLGGNLIDFKENNLKKVDKLEYLVNTYIGEIDIIPNEDKFFMVYPVMKILPGGQRSVTIEVKSMDAKKLNVVDATFISDTNIADLNDRIDVLLYNDGIRLFGSGLNTDNKYALKADIFMIDIDSSCNIKSTTYLSSTEHYSKNPTILDNDKGSYLAWLEIKDSGYRLMLNSTNEDFKRSSYTYTQQDYKNAFLKALVTPFYAIALTAIKGTVVLIFSILVFIPAVFIIKKMDIKDDKKKFFIFLGVYIIYNLFTFKNMYYRGTGVEFIPDILKSNFMIYIVPIALNILSAIVLFAYYRDKKYFNYLKYLVLFIGADIYFINLLYAPFSMMKIILGEL
;
A
#
# COMPACT_ATOMS: atom_id res chain seq x y z
N MET A 1 23.09 52.72 -14.91
CA MET A 1 22.53 51.73 -13.94
C MET A 1 21.36 50.91 -14.51
N LEU A 2 20.42 51.53 -15.25
CA LEU A 2 19.24 50.88 -15.83
C LEU A 2 19.54 49.64 -16.70
N ASN A 3 20.58 49.69 -17.55
CA ASN A 3 20.92 48.56 -18.43
C ASN A 3 21.42 47.32 -17.66
N LYS A 4 22.16 47.50 -16.56
CA LYS A 4 22.61 46.38 -15.70
C LYS A 4 21.42 45.72 -14.97
N ARG A 5 20.44 46.51 -14.53
CA ARG A 5 19.21 46.01 -13.88
C ARG A 5 18.34 45.21 -14.85
N ARG A 6 18.17 45.69 -16.09
CA ARG A 6 17.40 45.01 -17.14
C ARG A 6 18.00 43.66 -17.55
N VAL A 7 19.32 43.59 -17.71
CA VAL A 7 20.04 42.33 -18.03
C VAL A 7 19.90 41.31 -16.90
N CYS A 8 20.07 41.74 -15.64
CA CYS A 8 19.90 40.86 -14.49
C CYS A 8 18.47 40.31 -14.41
N LEU A 9 17.47 41.19 -14.52
CA LEU A 9 16.05 40.81 -14.50
C LEU A 9 15.70 39.82 -15.61
N ARG A 10 16.19 40.05 -16.84
CA ARG A 10 15.92 39.16 -17.97
C ARG A 10 16.53 37.77 -17.79
N THR A 11 17.75 37.71 -17.25
CA THR A 11 18.42 36.44 -16.94
C THR A 11 17.66 35.68 -15.86
N ILE A 12 17.21 36.39 -14.81
CA ILE A 12 16.38 35.83 -13.74
C ILE A 12 15.08 35.27 -14.30
N ILE A 13 14.40 36.01 -15.19
CA ILE A 13 13.16 35.55 -15.83
C ILE A 13 13.39 34.28 -16.66
N VAL A 14 14.48 34.21 -17.43
CA VAL A 14 14.82 33.02 -18.22
C VAL A 14 15.10 31.82 -17.33
N ILE A 15 15.91 31.99 -16.28
CA ILE A 15 16.19 30.93 -15.32
C ILE A 15 14.89 30.48 -14.64
N PHE A 16 14.03 31.42 -14.24
CA PHE A 16 12.74 31.13 -13.63
C PHE A 16 11.81 30.36 -14.57
N ALA A 17 11.74 30.73 -15.85
CA ALA A 17 10.94 30.01 -16.84
C ALA A 17 11.44 28.57 -17.03
N ILE A 18 12.77 28.37 -17.07
CA ILE A 18 13.37 27.02 -17.13
C ILE A 18 13.01 26.23 -15.87
N LEU A 19 13.13 26.83 -14.68
CA LEU A 19 12.76 26.20 -13.41
C LEU A 19 11.30 25.75 -13.39
N VAL A 20 10.37 26.62 -13.81
CA VAL A 20 8.95 26.27 -13.91
C VAL A 20 8.73 25.10 -14.87
N GLY A 21 9.43 25.07 -16.00
CA GLY A 21 9.38 23.96 -16.95
C GLY A 21 9.82 22.63 -16.34
N PHE A 22 10.93 22.61 -15.59
CA PHE A 22 11.39 21.41 -14.89
C PHE A 22 10.46 21.00 -13.74
N ILE A 23 9.93 21.95 -12.97
CA ILE A 23 8.92 21.66 -11.94
C ILE A 23 7.69 21.00 -12.57
N GLY A 24 7.22 21.51 -13.71
CA GLY A 24 6.11 20.90 -14.46
C GLY A 24 6.42 19.48 -14.94
N LEU A 25 7.62 19.24 -15.48
CA LEU A 25 8.07 17.90 -15.87
C LEU A 25 8.10 16.93 -14.68
N HIS A 26 8.64 17.35 -13.54
CA HIS A 26 8.73 16.52 -12.34
C HIS A 26 7.37 16.27 -11.71
N MET A 27 6.50 17.27 -11.68
CA MET A 27 5.11 17.12 -11.25
C MET A 27 4.38 16.09 -12.11
N TYR A 28 4.52 16.16 -13.44
CA TYR A 28 3.96 15.16 -14.36
C TYR A 28 4.49 13.75 -14.07
N ASN A 29 5.80 13.60 -13.86
CA ASN A 29 6.39 12.31 -13.52
C ASN A 29 5.90 11.78 -12.17
N HIS A 30 5.77 12.64 -11.15
CA HIS A 30 5.24 12.25 -9.84
C HIS A 30 3.78 11.80 -9.93
N LEU A 31 2.93 12.52 -10.68
CA LEU A 31 1.56 12.10 -10.95
C LEU A 31 1.52 10.74 -11.63
N ARG A 32 2.34 10.55 -12.66
CA ARG A 32 2.42 9.28 -13.39
C ARG A 32 2.89 8.13 -12.50
N ILE A 33 3.85 8.36 -11.61
CA ILE A 33 4.32 7.36 -10.63
C ILE A 33 3.20 7.02 -9.64
N GLN A 34 2.44 8.01 -9.16
CA GLN A 34 1.28 7.82 -8.29
C GLN A 34 0.10 7.11 -8.99
N SER A 35 0.00 7.23 -10.31
CA SER A 35 -1.05 6.62 -11.12
C SER A 35 -0.65 5.29 -11.73
N ILE A 36 0.47 4.67 -11.32
CA ILE A 36 0.81 3.33 -11.79
C ILE A 36 -0.25 2.40 -11.22
N SER A 37 -1.27 2.12 -12.04
CA SER A 37 -2.25 1.08 -11.79
C SER A 37 -1.53 -0.26 -11.91
N TYR A 38 -1.61 -1.05 -10.86
CA TYR A 38 -1.04 -2.40 -10.84
C TYR A 38 -1.92 -3.40 -11.58
N THR A 39 -3.24 -3.15 -11.63
CA THR A 39 -4.19 -3.86 -12.49
C THR A 39 -5.28 -2.93 -13.02
N GLY A 40 -5.72 -3.18 -14.25
CA GLY A 40 -6.92 -2.55 -14.80
C GLY A 40 -8.23 -3.17 -14.29
N GLU A 41 -8.15 -4.20 -13.46
CA GLU A 41 -9.31 -4.89 -12.87
C GLU A 41 -9.89 -4.12 -11.69
N TRP A 42 -9.04 -3.44 -10.93
CA TRP A 42 -9.40 -2.68 -9.72
C TRP A 42 -9.31 -1.17 -9.94
N GLY A 43 -10.15 -0.42 -9.25
CA GLY A 43 -10.07 1.03 -9.19
C GLY A 43 -8.86 1.53 -8.41
N ARG A 44 -8.82 2.84 -8.17
CA ARG A 44 -7.85 3.45 -7.25
C ARG A 44 -8.47 3.54 -5.85
N GLY A 45 -7.65 3.31 -4.81
CA GLY A 45 -8.07 3.56 -3.43
C GLY A 45 -8.55 4.98 -3.17
N VAL A 46 -9.73 5.13 -2.55
CA VAL A 46 -10.31 6.40 -2.12
C VAL A 46 -10.47 6.44 -0.60
N GLU A 47 -10.18 7.58 0.02
CA GLU A 47 -10.39 7.78 1.46
C GLU A 47 -11.88 7.96 1.74
N ILE A 48 -12.47 7.07 2.55
CA ILE A 48 -13.90 7.09 2.91
C ILE A 48 -14.13 7.43 4.39
N GLY A 49 -13.09 7.38 5.22
CA GLY A 49 -13.21 7.64 6.65
C GLY A 49 -11.88 7.57 7.40
N SER A 50 -11.95 7.33 8.70
CA SER A 50 -10.77 7.24 9.57
C SER A 50 -10.94 6.21 10.68
N ALA A 51 -9.84 5.74 11.24
CA ALA A 51 -9.80 4.92 12.45
C ALA A 51 -8.77 5.46 13.44
N GLY A 52 -9.03 5.28 14.73
CA GLY A 52 -8.11 5.58 15.82
C GLY A 52 -7.37 4.36 16.37
N ILE A 53 -7.84 3.15 16.06
CA ILE A 53 -7.29 1.86 16.54
C ILE A 53 -6.88 1.00 15.34
N ASN A 54 -5.82 0.21 15.51
CA ASN A 54 -5.41 -0.81 14.54
C ASN A 54 -6.32 -2.05 14.66
N HIS A 55 -7.44 -2.03 13.96
CA HIS A 55 -8.38 -3.15 13.87
C HIS A 55 -8.81 -3.33 12.42
N ASN A 56 -9.18 -4.54 12.03
CA ASN A 56 -9.75 -4.77 10.70
C ASN A 56 -11.01 -3.91 10.51
N PRO A 57 -11.13 -3.16 9.40
CA PRO A 57 -12.40 -2.57 9.02
C PRO A 57 -13.44 -3.67 8.90
N LEU A 58 -14.65 -3.41 9.38
CA LEU A 58 -15.80 -4.28 9.13
C LEU A 58 -16.54 -3.71 7.92
N ILE A 59 -16.85 -4.54 6.93
CA ILE A 59 -17.47 -4.12 5.67
C ILE A 59 -18.68 -5.01 5.37
N GLU A 60 -19.79 -4.41 4.94
CA GLU A 60 -21.03 -5.12 4.63
C GLU A 60 -21.87 -4.34 3.60
N GLY A 61 -22.72 -5.05 2.85
CA GLY A 61 -23.72 -4.42 1.97
C GLY A 61 -24.90 -3.84 2.76
N PHE A 62 -25.22 -2.57 2.52
CA PHE A 62 -26.39 -1.88 3.09
C PHE A 62 -27.24 -1.29 1.97
N GLU A 63 -28.36 -1.93 1.62
CA GLU A 63 -29.22 -1.52 0.50
C GLU A 63 -28.38 -1.34 -0.79
N ASP A 64 -28.36 -0.14 -1.37
CA ASP A 64 -27.55 0.18 -2.54
C ASP A 64 -26.11 0.63 -2.22
N ASN A 65 -25.77 0.71 -0.95
CA ASN A 65 -24.53 1.26 -0.42
C ASN A 65 -23.65 0.17 0.22
N ILE A 66 -22.42 0.55 0.52
CA ILE A 66 -21.44 -0.20 1.29
C ILE A 66 -21.32 0.48 2.65
N LEU A 67 -21.58 -0.27 3.73
CA LEU A 67 -21.37 0.16 5.09
C LEU A 67 -19.99 -0.31 5.55
N THR A 68 -19.16 0.62 6.01
CA THR A 68 -17.87 0.30 6.62
C THR A 68 -17.81 0.85 8.03
N ILE A 69 -17.35 0.02 8.97
CA ILE A 69 -17.22 0.35 10.39
C ILE A 69 -15.76 0.22 10.82
N THR A 70 -15.29 1.25 11.54
CA THR A 70 -14.01 1.28 12.23
C THR A 70 -14.20 1.82 13.65
N PHE A 71 -13.11 2.02 14.39
CA PHE A 71 -13.18 2.48 15.78
C PHE A 71 -12.25 3.66 16.03
N ASP A 72 -12.73 4.67 16.76
CA ASP A 72 -11.93 5.81 17.19
C ASP A 72 -10.97 5.45 18.33
N LYS A 73 -10.13 6.39 18.77
CA LYS A 73 -9.17 6.15 19.86
C LYS A 73 -9.82 5.79 21.20
N LYS A 74 -11.04 6.25 21.44
CA LYS A 74 -11.80 5.97 22.66
C LYS A 74 -12.51 4.61 22.57
N GLY A 75 -12.48 3.95 21.41
CA GLY A 75 -13.16 2.69 21.13
C GLY A 75 -14.64 2.87 20.74
N GLN A 76 -15.05 4.08 20.35
CA GLN A 76 -16.38 4.37 19.80
C GLN A 76 -16.44 3.97 18.33
N VAL A 77 -17.66 3.75 17.82
CA VAL A 77 -17.89 3.30 16.45
C VAL A 77 -17.77 4.49 15.50
N ASN A 78 -16.91 4.36 14.50
CA ASN A 78 -16.91 5.21 13.31
C ASN A 78 -17.61 4.45 12.19
N TYR A 79 -18.54 5.09 11.49
CA TYR A 79 -19.20 4.49 10.33
C TYR A 79 -18.98 5.36 9.09
N SER A 80 -18.94 4.71 7.93
CA SER A 80 -18.91 5.33 6.61
C SER A 80 -19.86 4.58 5.70
N LEU A 81 -20.75 5.31 5.03
CA LEU A 81 -21.71 4.78 4.07
C LEU A 81 -21.34 5.34 2.69
N VAL A 82 -21.05 4.44 1.76
CA VAL A 82 -20.48 4.77 0.45
C VAL A 82 -21.33 4.13 -0.63
N LYS A 83 -21.62 4.84 -1.72
CA LYS A 83 -22.30 4.23 -2.88
C LYS A 83 -21.40 3.22 -3.59
N SER A 84 -21.99 2.39 -4.45
CA SER A 84 -21.23 1.47 -5.30
C SER A 84 -20.19 2.16 -6.20
N ASP A 85 -20.40 3.43 -6.56
CA ASP A 85 -19.47 4.24 -7.34
C ASP A 85 -18.32 4.87 -6.52
N GLY A 86 -18.26 4.61 -5.21
CA GLY A 86 -17.25 5.15 -4.30
C GLY A 86 -17.59 6.52 -3.70
N THR A 87 -18.74 7.11 -4.04
CA THR A 87 -19.16 8.40 -3.49
C THR A 87 -19.58 8.25 -2.02
N LEU A 88 -18.92 9.00 -1.14
CA LEU A 88 -19.27 9.05 0.28
C LEU A 88 -20.65 9.71 0.48
N VAL A 89 -21.59 8.96 1.04
CA VAL A 89 -22.95 9.45 1.37
C VAL A 89 -22.96 10.11 2.74
N LYS A 90 -22.44 9.40 3.74
CA LYS A 90 -22.50 9.81 5.14
C LYS A 90 -21.37 9.15 5.92
N ASN A 91 -20.74 9.87 6.84
CA ASN A 91 -19.86 9.29 7.83
C ASN A 91 -20.05 9.99 9.19
N GLY A 92 -19.57 9.35 10.25
CA GLY A 92 -19.66 9.93 11.58
C GLY A 92 -19.20 9.00 12.69
N ILE A 93 -19.27 9.51 13.91
CA ILE A 93 -19.04 8.74 15.13
C ILE A 93 -20.39 8.44 15.77
N ALA A 94 -20.67 7.17 15.98
CA ALA A 94 -21.86 6.71 16.69
C ALA A 94 -21.52 6.37 18.15
N GLN A 95 -22.33 6.90 19.06
CA GLN A 95 -22.29 6.52 20.46
C GLN A 95 -23.30 5.40 20.68
N ILE A 96 -22.79 4.22 21.03
CA ILE A 96 -23.59 3.07 21.41
C ILE A 96 -23.42 2.89 22.91
N ASP A 97 -24.52 2.88 23.65
CA ASP A 97 -24.51 2.81 25.11
C ASP A 97 -23.72 1.60 25.62
N GLY A 98 -22.70 1.88 26.43
CA GLY A 98 -21.85 0.84 27.01
C GLY A 98 -20.91 0.14 26.02
N PHE A 99 -20.89 0.50 24.73
CA PHE A 99 -19.93 -0.05 23.77
C PHE A 99 -18.57 0.63 23.92
N ASN A 100 -17.50 -0.17 23.96
CA ASN A 100 -16.14 0.33 23.85
C ASN A 100 -15.24 -0.77 23.29
N LYS A 101 -14.75 -0.59 22.05
CA LYS A 101 -13.91 -1.59 21.39
C LYS A 101 -12.65 -1.95 22.17
N ASN A 102 -12.07 -1.04 22.95
CA ASN A 102 -10.90 -1.33 23.77
C ASN A 102 -11.18 -2.33 24.91
N LYS A 103 -12.46 -2.58 25.23
CA LYS A 103 -12.92 -3.53 26.26
C LYS A 103 -13.63 -4.75 25.67
N ILE A 104 -13.71 -4.84 24.34
CA ILE A 104 -14.44 -5.87 23.61
C ILE A 104 -13.42 -6.60 22.73
N LYS A 105 -13.31 -7.91 22.92
CA LYS A 105 -12.41 -8.75 22.13
C LYS A 105 -12.95 -8.86 20.70
N ASP A 106 -14.13 -9.45 20.55
CA ASP A 106 -14.68 -9.85 19.26
C ASP A 106 -15.88 -8.98 18.88
N VAL A 107 -15.89 -8.48 17.64
CA VAL A 107 -16.96 -7.66 17.06
C VAL A 107 -17.10 -8.00 15.58
N TYR A 108 -18.33 -8.24 15.15
CA TYR A 108 -18.63 -8.57 13.75
C TYR A 108 -19.76 -7.70 13.24
N LEU A 109 -19.70 -7.34 11.97
CA LEU A 109 -20.78 -6.69 11.24
C LEU A 109 -21.41 -7.76 10.35
N ILE A 110 -22.68 -8.07 10.59
CA ILE A 110 -23.40 -9.11 9.86
C ILE A 110 -24.75 -8.53 9.47
N ARG A 111 -25.02 -8.38 8.17
CA ARG A 111 -26.29 -7.87 7.64
C ARG A 111 -26.75 -6.59 8.33
N ASN A 112 -25.85 -5.61 8.40
CA ASN A 112 -26.11 -4.30 9.01
C ASN A 112 -26.31 -4.30 10.52
N ASN A 113 -26.00 -5.41 11.20
CA ASN A 113 -26.05 -5.50 12.66
C ASN A 113 -24.63 -5.70 13.20
N LEU A 114 -24.27 -4.92 14.21
CA LEU A 114 -23.07 -5.14 15.00
C LEU A 114 -23.37 -6.16 16.10
N TYR A 115 -22.58 -7.23 16.12
CA TYR A 115 -22.59 -8.25 17.16
C TYR A 115 -21.30 -8.15 17.98
N TYR A 116 -21.40 -8.18 19.30
CA TYR A 116 -20.23 -8.14 20.18
C TYR A 116 -20.49 -8.76 21.54
N VAL A 117 -19.42 -9.24 22.19
CA VAL A 117 -19.49 -9.76 23.56
C VAL A 117 -19.00 -8.73 24.56
N LYS A 118 -19.79 -8.52 25.61
CA LYS A 118 -19.38 -7.71 26.76
C LYS A 118 -20.03 -8.26 28.04
N ASP A 119 -19.31 -8.27 29.15
CA ASP A 119 -19.83 -8.71 30.45
C ASP A 119 -20.56 -10.07 30.38
N SER A 120 -19.94 -11.00 29.63
CA SER A 120 -20.46 -12.35 29.34
C SER A 120 -21.83 -12.41 28.65
N LYS A 121 -22.17 -11.41 27.84
CA LYS A 121 -23.42 -11.34 27.07
C LYS A 121 -23.11 -10.99 25.61
N LEU A 122 -23.82 -11.65 24.69
CA LEU A 122 -23.86 -11.29 23.27
C LEU A 122 -24.88 -10.17 23.07
N TYR A 123 -24.42 -9.06 22.52
CA TYR A 123 -25.27 -7.95 22.13
C TYR A 123 -25.42 -7.88 20.62
N LYS A 124 -26.57 -7.37 20.19
CA LYS A 124 -26.88 -6.97 18.81
C LYS A 124 -27.24 -5.49 18.79
N VAL A 125 -26.73 -4.77 17.81
CA VAL A 125 -27.10 -3.38 17.52
C VAL A 125 -27.34 -3.23 16.03
N SER A 126 -28.54 -2.77 15.66
CA SER A 126 -28.91 -2.61 14.25
C SER A 126 -28.48 -1.25 13.72
N PHE A 127 -27.92 -1.21 12.52
CA PHE A 127 -27.66 0.03 11.79
C PHE A 127 -28.90 0.48 11.00
N ASN A 128 -29.18 1.78 11.01
CA ASN A 128 -30.20 2.45 10.22
C ASN A 128 -29.69 3.84 9.83
N GLU A 129 -29.87 4.25 8.57
CA GLU A 129 -29.34 5.54 8.08
C GLU A 129 -29.79 6.76 8.91
N ASN A 130 -31.00 6.73 9.47
CA ASN A 130 -31.60 7.85 10.20
C ASN A 130 -31.08 7.96 11.64
N SER A 131 -31.12 6.86 12.38
CA SER A 131 -30.73 6.81 13.81
C SER A 131 -29.31 6.31 14.04
N MET A 132 -28.58 5.98 12.98
CA MET A 132 -27.25 5.33 12.98
C MET A 132 -27.30 3.95 13.61
N PHE A 133 -27.21 3.83 14.93
CA PHE A 133 -27.21 2.55 15.63
C PHE A 133 -28.31 2.52 16.70
N SER A 134 -29.02 1.41 16.80
CA SER A 134 -30.05 1.21 17.82
C SER A 134 -29.46 1.12 19.23
N THR A 135 -30.34 1.05 20.24
CA THR A 135 -29.93 0.61 21.57
C THR A 135 -29.49 -0.86 21.54
N PRO A 136 -28.47 -1.27 22.32
CA PRO A 136 -28.05 -2.67 22.41
C PRO A 136 -29.15 -3.61 22.90
N GLU A 137 -29.41 -4.66 22.13
CA GLU A 137 -30.27 -5.78 22.50
C GLU A 137 -29.40 -6.94 23.01
N THR A 138 -29.73 -7.52 24.18
CA THR A 138 -29.06 -8.74 24.66
C THR A 138 -29.68 -9.96 23.99
N LEU A 139 -28.89 -10.71 23.23
CA LEU A 139 -29.34 -11.94 22.56
C LEU A 139 -29.14 -13.18 23.43
N VAL A 140 -27.93 -13.34 23.98
CA VAL A 140 -27.53 -14.53 24.73
C VAL A 140 -26.71 -14.10 25.95
N GLY A 141 -26.96 -14.72 27.10
CA GLY A 141 -26.19 -14.50 28.32
C GLY A 141 -25.30 -15.68 28.69
N ASN A 142 -24.33 -15.43 29.56
CA ASN A 142 -23.34 -16.40 30.03
C ASN A 142 -22.50 -17.00 28.90
N ILE A 143 -21.86 -16.14 28.11
CA ILE A 143 -20.94 -16.53 27.04
C ILE A 143 -19.55 -15.95 27.27
N GLU A 144 -18.51 -16.64 26.81
CA GLU A 144 -17.12 -16.17 26.84
C GLU A 144 -16.67 -15.68 25.45
N GLY A 145 -17.14 -16.32 24.39
CA GLY A 145 -16.87 -15.95 23.01
C GLY A 145 -17.94 -16.45 22.06
N PHE A 146 -17.85 -16.00 20.81
CA PHE A 146 -18.69 -16.48 19.73
C PHE A 146 -17.99 -16.34 18.39
N ASN A 147 -18.44 -17.13 17.43
CA ASN A 147 -18.19 -16.91 16.02
C ASN A 147 -19.51 -17.02 15.25
N TYR A 148 -19.47 -16.73 13.96
CA TYR A 148 -20.63 -16.82 13.08
C TYR A 148 -20.30 -17.44 11.74
N GLU A 149 -21.35 -17.87 11.05
CA GLU A 149 -21.32 -18.24 9.64
C GLU A 149 -22.66 -17.85 9.00
N VAL A 150 -22.64 -17.44 7.73
CA VAL A 150 -23.87 -17.23 6.95
C VAL A 150 -24.01 -18.38 5.97
N ILE A 151 -25.10 -19.15 6.08
CA ILE A 151 -25.39 -20.32 5.22
C ILE A 151 -26.81 -20.15 4.70
N ASP A 152 -27.01 -20.18 3.37
CA ASP A 152 -28.33 -20.05 2.71
C ASP A 152 -29.19 -18.91 3.29
N ASP A 153 -28.59 -17.73 3.38
CA ASP A 153 -29.21 -16.56 3.97
C ASP A 153 -29.64 -16.67 5.45
N VAL A 154 -29.14 -17.64 6.20
CA VAL A 154 -29.35 -17.77 7.66
C VAL A 154 -28.04 -17.50 8.38
N VAL A 155 -28.09 -16.64 9.40
CA VAL A 155 -26.92 -16.37 10.26
C VAL A 155 -26.89 -17.42 11.36
N TYR A 156 -25.86 -18.24 11.37
CA TYR A 156 -25.59 -19.18 12.46
C TYR A 156 -24.57 -18.59 13.42
N ILE A 157 -24.86 -18.61 14.72
CA ILE A 157 -23.97 -18.13 15.78
C ILE A 157 -23.54 -19.31 16.65
N GLN A 158 -22.23 -19.53 16.74
CA GLN A 158 -21.64 -20.52 17.65
C GLN A 158 -21.15 -19.77 18.89
N ALA A 159 -21.91 -19.82 19.98
CA ALA A 159 -21.53 -19.18 21.24
C ALA A 159 -21.07 -20.23 22.25
N TYR A 160 -20.04 -19.92 23.05
CA TYR A 160 -19.49 -20.87 24.01
C TYR A 160 -19.13 -20.23 25.34
N ASN A 161 -19.07 -21.06 26.38
CA ASN A 161 -18.50 -20.77 27.68
C ASN A 161 -17.78 -22.03 28.20
N LYS A 162 -17.29 -22.01 29.45
CA LYS A 162 -16.58 -23.16 30.05
C LYS A 162 -17.37 -24.47 30.12
N ASP A 163 -18.70 -24.41 30.15
CA ASP A 163 -19.57 -25.56 30.41
C ASP A 163 -20.26 -26.08 29.14
N LYS A 164 -20.57 -25.19 28.19
CA LYS A 164 -21.40 -25.50 27.02
C LYS A 164 -21.02 -24.70 25.78
N ILE A 165 -21.38 -25.27 24.64
CA ILE A 165 -21.32 -24.67 23.31
C ILE A 165 -22.75 -24.69 22.77
N GLN A 166 -23.22 -23.58 22.23
CA GLN A 166 -24.59 -23.41 21.78
C GLN A 166 -24.58 -22.89 20.34
N LEU A 167 -25.31 -23.60 19.48
CA LEU A 167 -25.52 -23.21 18.10
C LEU A 167 -26.89 -22.54 17.98
N TYR A 168 -26.90 -21.29 17.55
CA TYR A 168 -28.10 -20.53 17.27
C TYR A 168 -28.25 -20.29 15.78
N SER A 169 -29.48 -20.16 15.30
CA SER A 169 -29.81 -19.59 14.00
C SER A 169 -30.54 -18.26 14.20
N ILE A 170 -30.31 -17.31 13.29
CA ILE A 170 -31.08 -16.07 13.19
C ILE A 170 -31.69 -16.05 11.80
N ASP A 171 -32.99 -16.26 11.76
CA ASP A 171 -33.82 -16.12 10.56
C ASP A 171 -34.91 -15.08 10.85
N ASN A 172 -35.14 -14.15 9.91
CA ASN A 172 -36.11 -13.07 10.04
C ASN A 172 -36.00 -12.31 11.38
N ASN A 173 -34.77 -12.01 11.81
CA ASN A 173 -34.44 -11.38 13.09
C ASN A 173 -34.85 -12.15 14.36
N LYS A 174 -35.28 -13.41 14.24
CA LYS A 174 -35.62 -14.27 15.38
C LYS A 174 -34.46 -15.22 15.67
N LEU A 175 -33.95 -15.13 16.90
CA LEU A 175 -32.95 -16.06 17.41
C LEU A 175 -33.63 -17.38 17.80
N LYS A 176 -33.13 -18.49 17.27
CA LYS A 176 -33.55 -19.85 17.64
C LYS A 176 -32.34 -20.65 18.08
N LEU A 177 -32.45 -21.33 19.22
CA LEU A 177 -31.45 -22.31 19.66
C LEU A 177 -31.65 -23.59 18.87
N GLU A 178 -30.64 -23.99 18.09
CA GLU A 178 -30.65 -25.22 17.32
C GLU A 178 -30.12 -26.39 18.16
N GLU A 179 -28.93 -26.24 18.72
CA GLU A 179 -28.27 -27.29 19.48
C GLU A 179 -27.49 -26.76 20.69
N THR A 180 -27.28 -27.63 21.68
CA THR A 180 -26.41 -27.38 22.82
C THR A 180 -25.54 -28.60 23.07
N PHE A 181 -24.24 -28.35 23.16
CA PHE A 181 -23.21 -29.34 23.40
C PHE A 181 -22.53 -29.05 24.74
N LYS A 182 -22.02 -30.10 25.38
CA LYS A 182 -21.16 -29.93 26.55
C LYS A 182 -19.79 -29.43 26.08
N ASN A 183 -19.26 -28.39 26.71
CA ASN A 183 -17.89 -27.98 26.44
C ASN A 183 -16.93 -28.82 27.30
N ILE A 184 -15.98 -29.49 26.64
CA ILE A 184 -14.87 -30.20 27.30
C ILE A 184 -13.50 -29.66 26.86
N TRP A 185 -13.48 -28.60 26.05
CA TRP A 185 -12.29 -28.01 25.44
C TRP A 185 -12.02 -26.61 25.99
N ASN A 186 -10.76 -26.19 25.89
CA ASN A 186 -10.34 -24.83 26.20
C ASN A 186 -10.37 -24.00 24.91
N ILE A 187 -11.58 -23.58 24.52
CA ILE A 187 -11.86 -22.99 23.20
C ILE A 187 -11.22 -21.61 23.08
N LYS A 188 -10.32 -21.47 22.10
CA LYS A 188 -9.81 -20.19 21.63
C LYS A 188 -10.76 -19.58 20.59
N ASP A 189 -11.15 -20.38 19.60
CA ASP A 189 -12.09 -20.06 18.52
C ASP A 189 -12.87 -21.31 18.08
N ILE A 190 -14.01 -21.08 17.44
CA ILE A 190 -14.92 -22.11 16.92
C ILE A 190 -15.41 -21.70 15.53
N TYR A 191 -15.62 -22.65 14.63
CA TYR A 191 -16.08 -22.38 13.26
C TYR A 191 -17.14 -23.40 12.86
N LEU A 192 -18.24 -22.93 12.27
CA LEU A 192 -19.20 -23.77 11.57
C LEU A 192 -18.98 -23.60 10.07
N ARG A 193 -18.92 -24.69 9.31
CA ARG A 193 -18.86 -24.68 7.85
C ARG A 193 -19.83 -25.68 7.25
N GLU A 194 -20.41 -25.34 6.10
CA GLU A 194 -21.23 -26.26 5.33
C GLU A 194 -20.50 -26.66 4.04
N LEU A 195 -20.51 -27.96 3.75
CA LEU A 195 -19.95 -28.51 2.53
C LEU A 195 -20.84 -29.65 2.06
N ASN A 196 -21.31 -29.55 0.81
CA ASN A 196 -22.23 -30.54 0.20
C ASN A 196 -23.46 -30.86 1.06
N GLY A 197 -24.06 -29.83 1.70
CA GLY A 197 -25.23 -29.95 2.57
C GLY A 197 -24.95 -30.58 3.94
N GLN A 198 -23.69 -30.88 4.26
CA GLN A 198 -23.27 -31.38 5.56
C GLN A 198 -22.56 -30.30 6.36
N ARG A 199 -22.91 -30.17 7.63
CA ARG A 199 -22.32 -29.19 8.55
C ARG A 199 -21.18 -29.80 9.36
N TYR A 200 -20.09 -29.06 9.39
CA TYR A 200 -18.86 -29.37 10.08
C TYR A 200 -18.57 -28.30 11.12
N MET A 201 -18.08 -28.72 12.27
CA MET A 201 -17.61 -27.82 13.30
C MET A 201 -16.14 -28.04 13.57
N PHE A 202 -15.40 -26.93 13.63
CA PHE A 202 -13.99 -26.89 13.95
C PHE A 202 -13.77 -26.12 15.25
N ILE A 203 -12.87 -26.60 16.10
CA ILE A 203 -12.46 -25.95 17.35
C ILE A 203 -10.96 -25.73 17.31
N VAL A 204 -10.55 -24.52 17.66
CA VAL A 204 -9.16 -24.22 18.02
C VAL A 204 -9.05 -24.36 19.53
N ASN A 205 -8.51 -25.50 19.97
CA ASN A 205 -8.38 -25.86 21.37
C ASN A 205 -6.99 -25.47 21.90
N LYS A 206 -6.96 -24.61 22.93
CA LYS A 206 -5.71 -24.20 23.57
C LYS A 206 -5.22 -25.28 24.53
N VAL A 207 -4.23 -26.06 24.08
CA VAL A 207 -3.65 -27.16 24.88
C VAL A 207 -2.72 -26.63 25.96
N ASN A 208 -1.84 -25.68 25.62
CA ASN A 208 -0.96 -25.00 26.56
C ASN A 208 -0.53 -23.63 26.01
N GLU A 209 0.44 -22.95 26.63
CA GLU A 209 0.91 -21.64 26.16
C GLU A 209 1.68 -21.68 24.84
N LEU A 210 2.22 -22.85 24.48
CA LEU A 210 3.09 -23.08 23.34
C LEU A 210 2.48 -24.02 22.27
N SER A 211 1.22 -24.42 22.41
CA SER A 211 0.54 -25.14 21.34
C SER A 211 -0.99 -25.04 21.39
N ASP A 212 -1.58 -24.92 20.21
CA ASP A 212 -3.01 -25.10 19.96
C ASP A 212 -3.25 -26.35 19.09
N GLU A 213 -4.44 -26.91 19.18
CA GLU A 213 -4.90 -28.02 18.33
C GLU A 213 -6.14 -27.59 17.55
N VAL A 214 -6.15 -27.90 16.26
CA VAL A 214 -7.36 -27.75 15.44
C VAL A 214 -8.06 -29.10 15.41
N LEU A 215 -9.27 -29.13 15.96
CA LEU A 215 -10.14 -30.30 16.00
C LEU A 215 -11.30 -30.08 15.03
N GLY A 216 -11.73 -31.13 14.32
CA GLY A 216 -12.79 -31.03 13.32
C GLY A 216 -13.64 -32.30 13.25
N GLY A 217 -14.91 -32.14 12.91
CA GLY A 217 -15.87 -33.23 12.74
C GLY A 217 -17.20 -32.73 12.22
N ASN A 218 -18.08 -33.63 11.78
CA ASN A 218 -19.45 -33.25 11.50
C ASN A 218 -20.22 -32.99 12.82
N LEU A 219 -21.45 -32.46 12.75
CA LEU A 219 -22.24 -32.17 13.96
C LEU A 219 -22.54 -33.41 14.83
N ILE A 220 -22.63 -34.61 14.24
CA ILE A 220 -22.85 -35.86 15.00
C ILE A 220 -21.58 -36.20 15.79
N ASP A 221 -20.41 -36.18 15.13
CA ASP A 221 -19.10 -36.39 15.77
C ASP A 221 -18.90 -35.38 16.90
N PHE A 222 -19.31 -34.13 16.67
CA PHE A 222 -19.23 -33.06 17.66
C PHE A 222 -20.08 -33.36 18.89
N LYS A 223 -21.33 -33.79 18.70
CA LYS A 223 -22.25 -34.16 19.77
C LYS A 223 -21.74 -35.32 20.63
N GLU A 224 -21.04 -36.26 20.00
CA GLU A 224 -20.42 -37.40 20.66
C GLU A 224 -19.05 -37.10 21.28
N ASN A 225 -18.55 -35.86 21.14
CA ASN A 225 -17.18 -35.44 21.52
C ASN A 225 -16.08 -36.25 20.82
N ASN A 226 -16.34 -36.72 19.60
CA ASN A 226 -15.46 -37.55 18.79
C ASN A 226 -14.80 -36.74 17.65
N LEU A 227 -14.38 -35.51 17.95
CA LEU A 227 -13.70 -34.66 16.97
C LEU A 227 -12.31 -35.20 16.66
N LYS A 228 -11.97 -35.23 15.37
CA LYS A 228 -10.65 -35.65 14.91
C LYS A 228 -9.67 -34.50 15.06
N LYS A 229 -8.44 -34.83 15.43
CA LYS A 229 -7.34 -33.87 15.35
C LYS A 229 -6.95 -33.66 13.89
N VAL A 230 -7.17 -32.45 13.41
CA VAL A 230 -6.91 -32.01 12.04
C VAL A 230 -5.47 -31.54 11.91
N ASP A 231 -5.02 -30.72 12.87
CA ASP A 231 -3.68 -30.15 12.86
C ASP A 231 -3.17 -29.85 14.28
N LYS A 232 -1.85 -29.68 14.41
CA LYS A 232 -1.18 -29.23 15.63
C LYS A 232 -0.38 -27.97 15.33
N LEU A 233 -0.74 -26.88 16.00
CA LEU A 233 -0.11 -25.59 15.84
C LEU A 233 0.89 -25.39 16.98
N GLU A 234 2.18 -25.57 16.68
CA GLU A 234 3.25 -25.41 17.68
C GLU A 234 3.89 -24.03 17.61
N TYR A 235 4.00 -23.38 18.77
CA TYR A 235 4.63 -22.08 18.94
C TYR A 235 6.08 -22.27 19.38
N LEU A 236 7.03 -21.84 18.54
CA LEU A 236 8.38 -21.56 19.07
C LEU A 236 8.30 -20.32 19.95
N VAL A 237 9.19 -20.23 20.95
CA VAL A 237 9.35 -19.02 21.75
C VAL A 237 9.49 -17.81 20.81
N ASN A 238 8.69 -16.76 21.04
CA ASN A 238 8.56 -15.56 20.19
C ASN A 238 7.77 -15.74 18.88
N THR A 239 6.92 -16.75 18.77
CA THR A 239 6.01 -16.96 17.63
C THR A 239 4.56 -16.72 18.05
N TYR A 240 3.78 -16.10 17.19
CA TYR A 240 2.35 -15.85 17.34
C TYR A 240 1.63 -16.33 16.08
N ILE A 241 0.55 -17.10 16.23
CA ILE A 241 -0.36 -17.43 15.14
C ILE A 241 -1.55 -16.49 15.22
N GLY A 242 -1.84 -15.84 14.11
CA GLY A 242 -2.98 -14.95 13.96
C GLY A 242 -4.31 -15.71 13.90
N GLU A 243 -5.30 -15.04 13.33
CA GLU A 243 -6.63 -15.59 13.11
C GLU A 243 -6.57 -16.72 12.09
N ILE A 244 -7.38 -17.76 12.31
CA ILE A 244 -7.46 -18.92 11.43
C ILE A 244 -8.74 -18.80 10.61
N ASP A 245 -8.61 -18.86 9.29
CA ASP A 245 -9.74 -18.94 8.38
C ASP A 245 -9.86 -20.38 7.87
N ILE A 246 -11.04 -20.95 8.02
CA ILE A 246 -11.38 -22.25 7.43
C ILE A 246 -12.39 -22.00 6.33
N ILE A 247 -12.16 -22.48 5.11
CA ILE A 247 -13.02 -22.18 3.96
C ILE A 247 -13.40 -23.48 3.23
N PRO A 248 -14.69 -23.80 3.07
CA PRO A 248 -15.15 -24.95 2.32
C PRO A 248 -14.95 -24.74 0.82
N ASN A 249 -14.47 -25.77 0.12
CA ASN A 249 -14.35 -25.75 -1.34
C ASN A 249 -14.49 -27.17 -1.92
N GLU A 250 -15.54 -27.41 -2.73
CA GLU A 250 -15.86 -28.68 -3.38
C GLU A 250 -15.86 -29.91 -2.44
N ASP A 251 -14.72 -30.59 -2.30
CA ASP A 251 -14.51 -31.77 -1.46
C ASP A 251 -13.41 -31.58 -0.39
N LYS A 252 -12.92 -30.35 -0.22
CA LYS A 252 -11.88 -29.96 0.71
C LYS A 252 -12.29 -28.80 1.62
N PHE A 253 -11.52 -28.62 2.68
CA PHE A 253 -11.46 -27.39 3.46
C PHE A 253 -10.08 -26.78 3.31
N PHE A 254 -10.00 -25.48 3.03
CA PHE A 254 -8.80 -24.71 3.19
C PHE A 254 -8.69 -24.22 4.63
N MET A 255 -7.50 -24.27 5.20
CA MET A 255 -7.17 -23.64 6.47
C MET A 255 -6.01 -22.67 6.22
N VAL A 256 -6.24 -21.40 6.56
CA VAL A 256 -5.30 -20.31 6.30
C VAL A 256 -5.02 -19.57 7.59
N TYR A 257 -3.76 -19.30 7.90
CA TYR A 257 -3.40 -18.46 9.04
C TYR A 257 -2.01 -17.83 8.89
N PRO A 258 -1.83 -16.58 9.37
CA PRO A 258 -0.53 -15.95 9.43
C PRO A 258 0.24 -16.41 10.67
N VAL A 259 1.55 -16.61 10.51
CA VAL A 259 2.51 -16.93 11.57
C VAL A 259 3.50 -15.78 11.65
N MET A 260 3.50 -15.08 12.78
CA MET A 260 4.45 -14.01 13.08
C MET A 260 5.55 -14.53 13.99
N LYS A 261 6.80 -14.33 13.59
CA LYS A 261 7.99 -14.58 14.39
C LYS A 261 8.70 -13.28 14.74
N ILE A 262 8.93 -13.05 16.04
CA ILE A 262 9.73 -11.93 16.52
C ILE A 262 11.20 -12.37 16.57
N LEU A 263 12.01 -11.75 15.73
CA LEU A 263 13.44 -11.98 15.61
C LEU A 263 14.23 -11.16 16.64
N PRO A 264 15.48 -11.57 16.97
CA PRO A 264 16.38 -10.75 17.79
C PRO A 264 16.48 -9.32 17.25
N GLY A 265 16.34 -8.32 18.13
CA GLY A 265 16.29 -6.90 17.73
C GLY A 265 14.88 -6.36 17.46
N GLY A 266 13.83 -7.16 17.67
CA GLY A 266 12.43 -6.71 17.58
C GLY A 266 11.85 -6.67 16.16
N GLN A 267 12.62 -7.12 15.16
CA GLN A 267 12.13 -7.30 13.80
C GLN A 267 11.07 -8.41 13.76
N ARG A 268 10.07 -8.23 12.90
CA ARG A 268 8.99 -9.20 12.72
C ARG A 268 9.13 -9.83 11.35
N SER A 269 8.99 -11.15 11.30
CA SER A 269 8.82 -11.90 10.05
C SER A 269 7.44 -12.53 10.08
N VAL A 270 6.70 -12.40 8.98
CA VAL A 270 5.36 -12.98 8.84
C VAL A 270 5.37 -13.94 7.66
N THR A 271 4.81 -15.12 7.86
CA THR A 271 4.56 -16.12 6.83
C THR A 271 3.09 -16.50 6.87
N ILE A 272 2.45 -16.72 5.72
CA ILE A 272 1.07 -17.21 5.68
C ILE A 272 1.10 -18.70 5.38
N GLU A 273 0.55 -19.51 6.27
CA GLU A 273 0.36 -20.94 6.05
C GLU A 273 -1.00 -21.17 5.40
N VAL A 274 -1.01 -21.99 4.35
CA VAL A 274 -2.23 -22.42 3.66
C VAL A 274 -2.19 -23.93 3.57
N LYS A 275 -3.23 -24.59 4.08
CA LYS A 275 -3.37 -26.04 4.07
C LYS A 275 -4.70 -26.43 3.43
N SER A 276 -4.70 -27.47 2.61
CA SER A 276 -5.93 -28.11 2.12
C SER A 276 -6.18 -29.39 2.92
N MET A 277 -7.44 -29.68 3.20
CA MET A 277 -7.84 -30.80 4.06
C MET A 277 -8.95 -31.58 3.37
N ASP A 278 -8.84 -32.90 3.30
CA ASP A 278 -9.89 -33.76 2.77
C ASP A 278 -11.13 -33.68 3.67
N ALA A 279 -12.31 -33.35 3.12
CA ALA A 279 -13.50 -33.15 3.93
C ALA A 279 -14.04 -34.42 4.61
N LYS A 280 -13.74 -35.60 4.08
CA LYS A 280 -14.22 -36.89 4.62
C LYS A 280 -13.28 -37.42 5.71
N LYS A 281 -11.98 -37.33 5.46
CA LYS A 281 -10.94 -37.85 6.35
C LYS A 281 -10.54 -36.84 7.42
N LEU A 282 -10.68 -35.54 7.13
CA LEU A 282 -10.27 -34.40 7.96
C LEU A 282 -8.78 -34.43 8.29
N ASN A 283 -7.96 -34.81 7.32
CA ASN A 283 -6.50 -34.73 7.39
C ASN A 283 -5.98 -33.75 6.33
N VAL A 284 -4.88 -33.09 6.64
CA VAL A 284 -4.16 -32.23 5.68
C VAL A 284 -3.67 -33.08 4.51
N VAL A 285 -3.94 -32.62 3.29
CA VAL A 285 -3.55 -33.26 2.02
C VAL A 285 -2.43 -32.48 1.36
N ASP A 286 -2.61 -31.17 1.22
CA ASP A 286 -1.62 -30.26 0.64
C ASP A 286 -1.33 -29.11 1.60
N ALA A 287 -0.12 -28.55 1.51
CA ALA A 287 0.27 -27.40 2.31
C ALA A 287 1.28 -26.53 1.54
N THR A 288 1.15 -25.22 1.69
CA THR A 288 2.11 -24.24 1.17
C THR A 288 2.36 -23.14 2.19
N PHE A 289 3.47 -22.44 2.01
CA PHE A 289 3.88 -21.31 2.83
C PHE A 289 4.15 -20.12 1.91
N ILE A 290 3.50 -18.99 2.20
CA ILE A 290 3.78 -17.74 1.49
C ILE A 290 4.83 -17.00 2.32
N SER A 291 6.07 -17.14 1.88
CA SER A 291 7.23 -16.41 2.41
C SER A 291 8.08 -15.75 1.33
N ASP A 292 7.92 -16.15 0.06
CA ASP A 292 8.88 -15.91 -1.04
C ASP A 292 8.20 -15.43 -2.34
N THR A 293 7.03 -14.82 -2.22
CA THR A 293 6.44 -14.05 -3.32
C THR A 293 7.25 -12.75 -3.52
N ASN A 294 7.05 -12.01 -4.61
CA ASN A 294 7.59 -10.65 -4.81
C ASN A 294 7.09 -9.62 -3.76
N ILE A 295 6.60 -10.08 -2.60
CA ILE A 295 6.05 -9.32 -1.50
C ILE A 295 6.99 -9.50 -0.30
N ALA A 296 7.67 -8.42 0.10
CA ALA A 296 8.45 -8.37 1.34
C ALA A 296 7.62 -7.77 2.48
N ASP A 297 8.06 -7.90 3.74
CA ASP A 297 7.43 -7.28 4.92
C ASP A 297 5.91 -7.49 5.00
N LEU A 298 5.48 -8.75 4.91
CA LEU A 298 4.08 -9.16 5.03
C LEU A 298 3.49 -8.71 6.37
N ASN A 299 2.24 -8.24 6.32
CA ASN A 299 1.44 -7.96 7.50
C ASN A 299 0.79 -9.25 8.04
N ASP A 300 0.56 -9.30 9.35
CA ASP A 300 -0.04 -10.43 10.06
C ASP A 300 -1.57 -10.51 9.96
N ARG A 301 -2.18 -9.68 9.10
CA ARG A 301 -3.61 -9.71 8.80
C ARG A 301 -3.85 -9.94 7.31
N ILE A 302 -4.67 -10.94 7.04
CA ILE A 302 -5.13 -11.34 5.73
C ILE A 302 -6.63 -11.52 5.77
N ASP A 303 -7.25 -11.42 4.61
CA ASP A 303 -8.64 -11.83 4.40
C ASP A 303 -8.69 -12.82 3.24
N VAL A 304 -9.68 -13.70 3.22
CA VAL A 304 -9.71 -14.85 2.31
C VAL A 304 -11.10 -15.06 1.73
N LEU A 305 -11.16 -15.28 0.42
CA LEU A 305 -12.39 -15.65 -0.29
C LEU A 305 -12.18 -16.93 -1.10
N LEU A 306 -13.29 -17.63 -1.34
CA LEU A 306 -13.35 -18.70 -2.33
C LEU A 306 -13.18 -18.12 -3.75
N TYR A 307 -12.38 -18.77 -4.59
CA TYR A 307 -12.20 -18.33 -5.98
C TYR A 307 -11.92 -19.52 -6.90
N ASN A 308 -12.82 -19.76 -7.86
CA ASN A 308 -12.78 -20.94 -8.75
C ASN A 308 -12.67 -22.25 -7.93
N ASP A 309 -11.68 -23.08 -8.26
CA ASP A 309 -11.30 -24.34 -7.64
C ASP A 309 -10.40 -24.15 -6.41
N GLY A 310 -10.16 -22.93 -5.94
CA GLY A 310 -9.23 -22.64 -4.85
C GLY A 310 -9.64 -21.44 -4.00
N ILE A 311 -8.64 -20.68 -3.54
CA ILE A 311 -8.86 -19.53 -2.66
C ILE A 311 -8.09 -18.31 -3.17
N ARG A 312 -8.55 -17.14 -2.75
CA ARG A 312 -7.91 -15.86 -3.00
C ARG A 312 -7.61 -15.17 -1.68
N LEU A 313 -6.34 -14.84 -1.47
CA LEU A 313 -5.86 -14.16 -0.28
C LEU A 313 -5.67 -12.67 -0.56
N PHE A 314 -6.12 -11.82 0.36
CA PHE A 314 -5.88 -10.38 0.35
C PHE A 314 -5.00 -10.03 1.54
N GLY A 315 -3.90 -9.33 1.28
CA GLY A 315 -2.95 -8.95 2.30
C GLY A 315 -2.25 -7.63 1.99
N SER A 316 -1.36 -7.21 2.88
CA SER A 316 -0.51 -6.03 2.65
C SER A 316 0.97 -6.36 2.82
N GLY A 317 1.81 -5.87 1.92
CA GLY A 317 3.26 -6.05 1.96
C GLY A 317 3.99 -5.19 0.92
N LEU A 318 5.31 -5.06 1.06
CA LEU A 318 6.15 -4.25 0.18
C LEU A 318 6.26 -4.90 -1.21
N ASN A 319 5.86 -4.16 -2.23
CA ASN A 319 5.97 -4.58 -3.62
C ASN A 319 7.43 -4.55 -4.10
N THR A 320 8.06 -5.71 -4.29
CA THR A 320 9.46 -5.78 -4.75
C THR A 320 9.59 -5.65 -6.27
N ASP A 321 8.51 -5.83 -7.04
CA ASP A 321 8.49 -5.63 -8.50
C ASP A 321 8.48 -4.13 -8.86
N ASN A 322 7.81 -3.31 -8.04
CA ASN A 322 7.83 -1.87 -8.20
C ASN A 322 9.00 -1.25 -7.42
N LYS A 323 10.09 -0.95 -8.13
CA LYS A 323 11.25 -0.22 -7.56
C LYS A 323 10.89 1.13 -6.89
N TYR A 324 9.73 1.72 -7.19
CA TYR A 324 9.24 2.96 -6.55
C TYR A 324 8.40 2.70 -5.29
N ALA A 325 8.01 1.45 -5.03
CA ALA A 325 7.29 1.08 -3.83
C ALA A 325 8.24 1.12 -2.62
N LEU A 326 7.87 1.95 -1.66
CA LEU A 326 8.60 2.13 -0.41
C LEU A 326 7.71 1.85 0.80
N LYS A 327 6.47 1.46 0.54
CA LYS A 327 5.40 1.28 1.52
C LYS A 327 4.67 -0.02 1.18
N ALA A 328 4.03 -0.60 2.19
CA ALA A 328 3.26 -1.82 2.01
C ALA A 328 2.02 -1.54 1.17
N ASP A 329 1.99 -2.12 -0.03
CA ASP A 329 0.85 -2.10 -0.94
C ASP A 329 -0.10 -3.26 -0.61
N ILE A 330 -1.32 -3.17 -1.15
CA ILE A 330 -2.28 -4.27 -1.07
C ILE A 330 -1.99 -5.27 -2.19
N PHE A 331 -1.93 -6.55 -1.84
CA PHE A 331 -1.79 -7.65 -2.78
C PHE A 331 -2.97 -8.62 -2.72
N MET A 332 -3.08 -9.40 -3.80
CA MET A 332 -3.97 -10.53 -4.00
C MET A 332 -3.13 -11.73 -4.43
N ILE A 333 -3.35 -12.89 -3.82
CA ILE A 333 -2.71 -14.15 -4.20
C ILE A 333 -3.80 -15.17 -4.51
N ASP A 334 -3.78 -15.70 -5.72
CA ASP A 334 -4.68 -16.78 -6.15
C ASP A 334 -3.99 -18.13 -5.92
N ILE A 335 -4.65 -19.03 -5.22
CA ILE A 335 -4.16 -20.35 -4.84
C ILE A 335 -5.13 -21.40 -5.38
N ASP A 336 -4.59 -22.47 -5.97
CA ASP A 336 -5.38 -23.57 -6.52
C ASP A 336 -5.85 -24.61 -5.48
N SER A 337 -6.64 -25.58 -5.93
CA SER A 337 -7.14 -26.72 -5.13
C SER A 337 -6.05 -27.54 -4.43
N SER A 338 -4.81 -27.44 -4.92
CA SER A 338 -3.63 -28.20 -4.52
C SER A 338 -2.62 -27.32 -3.78
N CYS A 339 -3.05 -26.14 -3.30
CA CYS A 339 -2.23 -25.17 -2.59
C CYS A 339 -1.06 -24.57 -3.43
N ASN A 340 -1.10 -24.61 -4.75
CA ASN A 340 -0.12 -23.92 -5.60
C ASN A 340 -0.54 -22.47 -5.84
N ILE A 341 0.44 -21.56 -5.79
CA ILE A 341 0.23 -20.14 -6.12
C ILE A 341 0.09 -20.02 -7.64
N LYS A 342 -1.10 -19.66 -8.13
CA LYS A 342 -1.36 -19.40 -9.56
C LYS A 342 -0.84 -18.01 -9.97
N SER A 343 -1.06 -17.00 -9.14
CA SER A 343 -0.64 -15.63 -9.41
C SER A 343 -0.53 -14.79 -8.15
N THR A 344 0.31 -13.75 -8.23
CA THR A 344 0.40 -12.68 -7.24
C THR A 344 0.18 -11.36 -7.97
N THR A 345 -0.68 -10.51 -7.41
CA THR A 345 -1.14 -9.30 -8.08
C THR A 345 -1.30 -8.17 -7.09
N TYR A 346 -0.77 -6.98 -7.40
CA TYR A 346 -0.98 -5.81 -6.56
C TYR A 346 -2.27 -5.11 -6.96
N LEU A 347 -3.07 -4.71 -5.97
CA LEU A 347 -4.42 -4.16 -6.22
C LEU A 347 -4.43 -2.63 -6.23
N SER A 348 -3.67 -1.99 -5.34
CA SER A 348 -3.66 -0.53 -5.20
C SER A 348 -2.29 -0.04 -4.76
N SER A 349 -1.84 1.09 -5.33
CA SER A 349 -0.73 1.85 -4.74
C SER A 349 -1.22 2.58 -3.51
N THR A 350 -0.45 2.50 -2.43
CA THR A 350 -0.84 3.03 -1.14
C THR A 350 -0.07 4.32 -0.85
N GLU A 351 -0.72 5.33 -0.27
CA GLU A 351 -0.03 6.58 0.06
C GLU A 351 0.83 6.42 1.31
N HIS A 352 0.36 5.60 2.25
CA HIS A 352 1.02 5.27 3.50
C HIS A 352 1.09 3.74 3.70
N TYR A 353 1.76 3.30 4.77
CA TYR A 353 1.85 1.88 5.08
C TYR A 353 0.45 1.31 5.33
N SER A 354 0.02 0.36 4.51
CA SER A 354 -1.31 -0.22 4.57
C SER A 354 -1.38 -1.43 5.49
N LYS A 355 -2.56 -1.62 6.10
CA LYS A 355 -2.83 -2.68 7.06
C LYS A 355 -4.28 -3.16 6.96
N ASN A 356 -4.47 -4.39 7.41
CA ASN A 356 -5.78 -4.99 7.68
C ASN A 356 -6.74 -4.86 6.49
N PRO A 357 -6.39 -5.40 5.30
CA PRO A 357 -7.35 -5.49 4.22
C PRO A 357 -8.53 -6.37 4.65
N THR A 358 -9.74 -5.94 4.33
CA THR A 358 -10.98 -6.71 4.48
C THR A 358 -11.77 -6.61 3.18
N ILE A 359 -12.28 -7.73 2.68
CA ILE A 359 -12.98 -7.84 1.40
C ILE A 359 -14.47 -8.14 1.62
N LEU A 360 -15.31 -7.51 0.81
CA LEU A 360 -16.72 -7.83 0.63
C LEU A 360 -16.93 -8.18 -0.84
N ASP A 361 -17.47 -9.38 -1.12
CA ASP A 361 -17.91 -9.74 -2.45
C ASP A 361 -19.44 -9.70 -2.54
N ASN A 362 -19.96 -9.00 -3.55
CA ASN A 362 -21.39 -8.90 -3.79
C ASN A 362 -21.71 -8.83 -5.29
N ASP A 363 -23.00 -8.76 -5.62
CA ASP A 363 -23.53 -8.71 -6.97
C ASP A 363 -23.07 -7.49 -7.79
N LYS A 364 -22.67 -6.39 -7.12
CA LYS A 364 -22.14 -5.18 -7.76
C LYS A 364 -20.64 -5.22 -8.00
N GLY A 365 -19.95 -6.23 -7.47
CA GLY A 365 -18.51 -6.43 -7.53
C GLY A 365 -17.87 -6.59 -6.16
N SER A 366 -16.56 -6.75 -6.15
CA SER A 366 -15.79 -6.91 -4.93
C SER A 366 -15.31 -5.55 -4.42
N TYR A 367 -15.41 -5.32 -3.11
CA TYR A 367 -15.03 -4.09 -2.43
C TYR A 367 -14.00 -4.40 -1.35
N LEU A 368 -12.86 -3.73 -1.40
CA LEU A 368 -11.76 -3.93 -0.48
C LEU A 368 -11.57 -2.68 0.38
N ALA A 369 -11.67 -2.82 1.69
CA ALA A 369 -11.35 -1.78 2.66
C ALA A 369 -10.01 -2.07 3.35
N TRP A 370 -9.24 -1.02 3.65
CA TRP A 370 -8.01 -1.16 4.45
C TRP A 370 -7.69 0.11 5.23
N LEU A 371 -6.72 0.01 6.14
CA LEU A 371 -6.23 1.11 6.94
C LEU A 371 -4.86 1.59 6.44
N GLU A 372 -4.71 2.89 6.25
CA GLU A 372 -3.43 3.54 5.96
C GLU A 372 -2.94 4.36 7.15
N ILE A 373 -1.68 4.17 7.59
CA ILE A 373 -1.12 4.89 8.76
C ILE A 373 -1.12 6.40 8.53
N LYS A 374 -1.61 7.16 9.51
CA LYS A 374 -1.55 8.62 9.60
C LYS A 374 -0.94 9.03 10.95
N ASP A 375 -0.38 10.23 11.06
CA ASP A 375 0.35 10.73 12.25
C ASP A 375 -0.30 10.46 13.61
N SER A 376 -1.63 10.38 13.66
CA SER A 376 -2.37 10.16 14.89
C SER A 376 -3.45 9.09 14.78
N GLY A 377 -3.38 8.17 13.81
CA GLY A 377 -4.39 7.14 13.62
C GLY A 377 -4.27 6.50 12.24
N TYR A 378 -5.41 6.28 11.58
CA TYR A 378 -5.47 5.63 10.28
C TYR A 378 -6.51 6.32 9.39
N ARG A 379 -6.23 6.36 8.08
CA ARG A 379 -7.23 6.64 7.05
C ARG A 379 -7.90 5.33 6.67
N LEU A 380 -9.21 5.34 6.52
CA LEU A 380 -9.96 4.21 5.99
C LEU A 380 -10.07 4.39 4.49
N MET A 381 -9.50 3.45 3.75
CA MET A 381 -9.47 3.44 2.30
C MET A 381 -10.44 2.38 1.77
N LEU A 382 -10.99 2.61 0.58
CA LEU A 382 -11.85 1.68 -0.15
C LEU A 382 -11.39 1.57 -1.61
N ASN A 383 -11.44 0.36 -2.18
CA ASN A 383 -11.25 0.09 -3.60
C ASN A 383 -12.32 -0.91 -4.08
N SER A 384 -12.58 -0.97 -5.38
CA SER A 384 -13.53 -1.92 -5.96
C SER A 384 -13.19 -2.34 -7.39
N THR A 385 -13.69 -3.51 -7.78
CA THR A 385 -13.76 -3.98 -9.17
C THR A 385 -14.96 -3.43 -9.95
N ASN A 386 -15.89 -2.74 -9.29
CA ASN A 386 -17.05 -2.11 -9.92
C ASN A 386 -16.63 -1.08 -10.99
N GLU A 387 -17.23 -1.14 -12.18
CA GLU A 387 -16.85 -0.28 -13.31
C GLU A 387 -17.14 1.21 -13.08
N ASP A 388 -18.21 1.56 -12.38
CA ASP A 388 -18.52 2.95 -12.05
C ASP A 388 -17.53 3.50 -11.01
N PHE A 389 -17.17 2.67 -10.02
CA PHE A 389 -16.10 2.98 -9.06
C PHE A 389 -14.76 3.20 -9.76
N LYS A 390 -14.39 2.32 -10.70
CA LYS A 390 -13.15 2.45 -11.47
C LYS A 390 -13.10 3.78 -12.21
N ARG A 391 -14.17 4.11 -12.94
CA ARG A 391 -14.26 5.38 -13.69
C ARG A 391 -14.16 6.60 -12.78
N SER A 392 -14.81 6.60 -11.62
CA SER A 392 -14.78 7.71 -10.68
C SER A 392 -13.40 7.87 -10.03
N SER A 393 -12.76 6.76 -9.65
CA SER A 393 -11.50 6.74 -8.90
C SER A 393 -10.23 7.01 -9.73
N TYR A 394 -10.24 6.78 -11.04
CA TYR A 394 -9.06 7.03 -11.90
C TYR A 394 -8.77 8.51 -12.18
N THR A 395 -9.67 9.43 -11.80
CA THR A 395 -9.44 10.87 -12.04
C THR A 395 -8.48 11.44 -10.98
N TYR A 396 -7.41 12.13 -11.41
CA TYR A 396 -6.51 12.82 -10.48
C TYR A 396 -7.27 13.84 -9.63
N THR A 397 -7.14 13.73 -8.31
CA THR A 397 -7.72 14.66 -7.35
C THR A 397 -6.86 15.92 -7.22
N GLN A 398 -7.43 17.01 -6.70
CA GLN A 398 -6.68 18.22 -6.39
C GLN A 398 -5.51 17.94 -5.42
N GLN A 399 -5.68 16.99 -4.50
CA GLN A 399 -4.65 16.61 -3.53
C GLN A 399 -3.47 15.91 -4.22
N ASP A 400 -3.72 15.13 -5.27
CA ASP A 400 -2.65 14.50 -6.07
C ASP A 400 -1.79 15.55 -6.74
N TYR A 401 -2.42 16.52 -7.40
CA TYR A 401 -1.73 17.64 -8.02
C TYR A 401 -0.91 18.44 -7.00
N LYS A 402 -1.47 18.69 -5.81
CA LYS A 402 -0.78 19.39 -4.73
C LYS A 402 0.42 18.60 -4.21
N ASN A 403 0.26 17.31 -3.95
CA ASN A 403 1.33 16.42 -3.48
C ASN A 403 2.46 16.30 -4.51
N ALA A 404 2.11 16.07 -5.77
CA ALA A 404 3.07 16.00 -6.87
C ALA A 404 3.82 17.33 -7.06
N PHE A 405 3.12 18.46 -6.96
CA PHE A 405 3.72 19.79 -7.02
C PHE A 405 4.67 20.06 -5.85
N LEU A 406 4.28 19.73 -4.62
CA LEU A 406 5.13 19.88 -3.43
C LEU A 406 6.41 19.05 -3.55
N LYS A 407 6.31 17.80 -4.00
CA LYS A 407 7.49 16.95 -4.28
C LYS A 407 8.37 17.57 -5.36
N ALA A 408 7.78 18.06 -6.44
CA ALA A 408 8.51 18.72 -7.52
C ALA A 408 9.21 20.01 -7.06
N LEU A 409 8.60 20.79 -6.15
CA LEU A 409 9.14 22.04 -5.63
C LEU A 409 10.43 21.90 -4.82
N VAL A 410 10.70 20.74 -4.22
CA VAL A 410 11.96 20.53 -3.47
C VAL A 410 13.14 20.30 -4.41
N THR A 411 12.87 19.87 -5.65
CA THR A 411 13.87 19.52 -6.67
C THR A 411 14.93 20.61 -6.91
N PRO A 412 14.58 21.90 -7.11
CA PRO A 412 15.57 22.95 -7.33
C PRO A 412 16.56 23.11 -6.17
N PHE A 413 16.14 22.88 -4.93
CA PHE A 413 17.00 23.00 -3.74
C PHE A 413 18.01 21.86 -3.68
N TYR A 414 17.57 20.61 -3.92
CA TYR A 414 18.47 19.47 -4.04
C TYR A 414 19.42 19.61 -5.22
N ALA A 415 18.95 20.15 -6.34
CA ALA A 415 19.77 20.41 -7.51
C ALA A 415 20.91 21.40 -7.21
N ILE A 416 20.68 22.44 -6.39
CA ILE A 416 21.73 23.36 -5.93
C ILE A 416 22.78 22.61 -5.12
N ALA A 417 22.36 21.81 -4.14
CA ALA A 417 23.27 21.04 -3.29
C ALA A 417 24.13 20.05 -4.11
N LEU A 418 23.51 19.31 -5.03
CA LEU A 418 24.22 18.41 -5.94
C LEU A 418 25.13 19.16 -6.91
N THR A 419 24.75 20.36 -7.34
CA THR A 419 25.60 21.21 -8.18
C THR A 419 26.86 21.64 -7.45
N ALA A 420 26.80 21.92 -6.15
CA ALA A 420 28.01 22.20 -5.38
C ALA A 420 28.96 20.98 -5.32
N ILE A 421 28.42 19.78 -5.05
CA ILE A 421 29.20 18.55 -4.91
C ILE A 421 29.73 18.06 -6.27
N LYS A 422 28.83 17.75 -7.20
CA LYS A 422 29.18 17.24 -8.54
C LYS A 422 29.84 18.31 -9.39
N GLY A 423 29.47 19.57 -9.23
CA GLY A 423 30.04 20.66 -10.02
C GLY A 423 31.51 20.90 -9.70
N THR A 424 31.94 20.68 -8.46
CA THR A 424 33.37 20.71 -8.10
C THR A 424 34.15 19.64 -8.86
N VAL A 425 33.60 18.42 -8.94
CA VAL A 425 34.22 17.32 -9.69
C VAL A 425 34.29 17.64 -11.18
N VAL A 426 33.18 18.10 -11.78
CA VAL A 426 33.12 18.48 -13.20
C VAL A 426 34.10 19.61 -13.50
N LEU A 427 34.24 20.60 -12.62
CA LEU A 427 35.18 21.70 -12.77
C LEU A 427 36.63 21.23 -12.75
N ILE A 428 37.00 20.34 -11.82
CA ILE A 428 38.37 19.77 -11.75
C ILE A 428 38.70 19.06 -13.07
N PHE A 429 37.82 18.19 -13.55
CA PHE A 429 38.05 17.49 -14.82
C PHE A 429 38.01 18.43 -16.03
N SER A 430 37.14 19.44 -16.04
CA SER A 430 37.10 20.45 -17.10
C SER A 430 38.42 21.23 -17.18
N ILE A 431 39.02 21.56 -16.03
CA ILE A 431 40.34 22.21 -15.98
C ILE A 431 41.41 21.31 -16.62
N LEU A 432 41.43 20.01 -16.29
CA LEU A 432 42.38 19.06 -16.88
C LEU A 432 42.27 18.98 -18.42
N VAL A 433 41.05 19.02 -18.95
CA VAL A 433 40.80 19.03 -20.41
C VAL A 433 41.09 20.39 -21.04
N PHE A 434 40.92 21.49 -20.31
CA PHE A 434 41.21 22.84 -20.78
C PHE A 434 42.69 23.17 -20.83
N ILE A 435 43.54 22.54 -20.01
CA ILE A 435 45.00 22.76 -20.01
C ILE A 435 45.61 22.53 -21.41
N PRO A 436 45.41 21.38 -22.09
CA PRO A 436 45.86 21.19 -23.47
C PRO A 436 45.32 22.24 -24.45
N ALA A 437 44.05 22.64 -24.31
CA ALA A 437 43.43 23.65 -25.16
C ALA A 437 44.09 25.03 -24.99
N VAL A 438 44.51 25.40 -23.78
CA VAL A 438 45.28 26.63 -23.52
C VAL A 438 46.62 26.61 -24.26
N PHE A 439 47.34 25.48 -24.23
CA PHE A 439 48.61 25.34 -24.95
C PHE A 439 48.43 25.46 -26.46
N ILE A 440 47.37 24.87 -27.02
CA ILE A 440 47.03 24.98 -28.45
C ILE A 440 46.69 26.42 -28.83
N ILE A 441 45.82 27.09 -28.06
CA ILE A 441 45.42 28.50 -28.28
C ILE A 441 46.65 29.42 -28.24
N LYS A 442 47.57 29.19 -27.30
CA LYS A 442 48.82 29.96 -27.16
C LYS A 442 49.76 29.71 -28.35
N LYS A 443 49.88 28.46 -28.82
CA LYS A 443 50.67 28.09 -30.00
C LYS A 443 50.11 28.70 -31.29
N MET A 444 48.79 28.84 -31.40
CA MET A 444 48.08 29.39 -32.57
C MET A 444 47.94 30.93 -32.54
N ASP A 445 48.51 31.62 -31.55
CA ASP A 445 48.42 33.08 -31.32
C ASP A 445 46.98 33.66 -31.40
N ILE A 446 45.99 32.90 -30.92
CA ILE A 446 44.60 33.34 -30.96
C ILE A 446 44.37 34.38 -29.85
N LYS A 447 44.31 35.66 -30.23
CA LYS A 447 44.10 36.78 -29.29
C LYS A 447 42.64 37.11 -29.02
N ASP A 448 41.74 36.81 -29.96
CA ASP A 448 40.31 37.11 -29.86
C ASP A 448 39.59 36.22 -28.83
N ASP A 449 39.07 36.85 -27.77
CA ASP A 449 38.36 36.16 -26.69
C ASP A 449 37.07 35.48 -27.15
N LYS A 450 36.41 35.94 -28.22
CA LYS A 450 35.24 35.24 -28.78
C LYS A 450 35.65 33.90 -29.38
N LYS A 451 36.74 33.87 -30.14
CA LYS A 451 37.28 32.62 -30.72
C LYS A 451 37.72 31.66 -29.60
N LYS A 452 38.41 32.16 -28.57
CA LYS A 452 38.77 31.35 -27.40
C LYS A 452 37.53 30.74 -26.75
N PHE A 453 36.48 31.53 -26.53
CA PHE A 453 35.23 31.04 -25.94
C PHE A 453 34.61 29.90 -26.77
N PHE A 454 34.47 30.04 -28.09
CA PHE A 454 33.89 28.97 -28.92
C PHE A 454 34.74 27.71 -28.93
N ILE A 455 36.08 27.83 -28.90
CA ILE A 455 36.98 26.69 -28.78
C ILE A 455 36.75 25.96 -27.44
N PHE A 456 36.80 26.69 -26.32
CA PHE A 456 36.57 26.10 -24.99
C PHE A 456 35.16 25.53 -24.82
N LEU A 457 34.16 26.19 -25.40
CA LEU A 457 32.77 25.72 -25.42
C LEU A 457 32.65 24.40 -26.19
N GLY A 458 33.24 24.31 -27.38
CA GLY A 458 33.25 23.07 -28.18
C GLY A 458 33.96 21.93 -27.46
N VAL A 459 35.13 22.21 -26.86
CA VAL A 459 35.86 21.24 -26.03
C VAL A 459 35.02 20.77 -24.84
N TYR A 460 34.34 21.69 -24.16
CA TYR A 460 33.45 21.35 -23.04
C TYR A 460 32.27 20.49 -23.48
N ILE A 461 31.57 20.84 -24.57
CA ILE A 461 30.42 20.06 -25.07
C ILE A 461 30.85 18.63 -25.41
N ILE A 462 31.98 18.46 -26.11
CA ILE A 462 32.51 17.13 -26.45
C ILE A 462 32.84 16.36 -25.16
N TYR A 463 33.55 16.98 -24.23
CA TYR A 463 33.87 16.38 -22.94
C TYR A 463 32.61 15.98 -22.15
N ASN A 464 31.60 16.84 -22.11
CA ASN A 464 30.34 16.61 -21.42
C ASN A 464 29.65 15.39 -22.04
N LEU A 465 29.57 15.29 -23.37
CA LEU A 465 29.01 14.12 -24.06
C LEU A 465 29.70 12.80 -23.69
N PHE A 466 31.03 12.78 -23.61
CA PHE A 466 31.78 11.59 -23.23
C PHE A 466 31.62 11.20 -21.76
N THR A 467 31.48 12.19 -20.87
CA THR A 467 31.42 11.96 -19.42
C THR A 467 30.01 11.79 -18.87
N PHE A 468 29.00 12.28 -19.60
CA PHE A 468 27.60 12.28 -19.17
C PHE A 468 27.09 10.91 -18.74
N LYS A 469 27.32 9.88 -19.57
CA LYS A 469 26.96 8.48 -19.25
C LYS A 469 27.58 8.03 -17.92
N ASN A 470 28.87 8.28 -17.74
CA ASN A 470 29.58 7.78 -16.57
C ASN A 470 29.24 8.55 -15.29
N MET A 471 28.83 9.83 -15.41
CA MET A 471 28.47 10.68 -14.28
C MET A 471 27.01 10.55 -13.83
N TYR A 472 26.08 10.24 -14.75
CA TYR A 472 24.64 10.25 -14.47
C TYR A 472 23.92 8.92 -14.77
N TYR A 473 24.54 8.00 -15.52
CA TYR A 473 24.00 6.68 -15.85
C TYR A 473 24.86 5.54 -15.28
N ARG A 474 25.26 5.63 -14.00
CA ARG A 474 25.92 4.56 -13.25
C ARG A 474 25.41 4.51 -11.80
N GLY A 475 25.39 3.31 -11.22
CA GLY A 475 25.00 3.07 -9.83
C GLY A 475 23.49 2.97 -9.61
N THR A 476 23.07 2.96 -8.34
CA THR A 476 21.68 2.75 -7.89
C THR A 476 20.70 3.83 -8.33
N GLY A 477 21.18 5.04 -8.69
CA GLY A 477 20.34 6.12 -9.18
C GLY A 477 19.69 5.84 -10.54
N VAL A 478 20.26 4.95 -11.37
CA VAL A 478 19.73 4.60 -12.70
C VAL A 478 18.41 3.85 -12.60
N GLU A 479 18.22 3.06 -11.53
CA GLU A 479 17.00 2.29 -11.32
C GLU A 479 15.79 3.22 -11.31
N PHE A 480 15.88 4.38 -10.66
CA PHE A 480 14.77 5.30 -10.46
C PHE A 480 14.51 6.27 -11.62
N ILE A 481 15.39 6.33 -12.63
CA ILE A 481 15.21 7.21 -13.79
C ILE A 481 13.94 6.80 -14.59
N PRO A 482 13.13 7.75 -15.08
CA PRO A 482 11.99 7.45 -15.94
C PRO A 482 12.42 6.72 -17.21
N ASP A 483 11.63 5.77 -17.69
CA ASP A 483 12.04 4.92 -18.82
C ASP A 483 12.30 5.72 -20.11
N ILE A 484 11.63 6.87 -20.29
CA ILE A 484 11.90 7.78 -21.41
C ILE A 484 13.34 8.28 -21.43
N LEU A 485 13.97 8.44 -20.27
CA LEU A 485 15.37 8.88 -20.13
C LEU A 485 16.35 7.71 -20.16
N LYS A 486 15.91 6.45 -20.06
CA LYS A 486 16.80 5.27 -20.03
C LYS A 486 17.33 4.84 -21.40
N SER A 487 16.70 5.28 -22.49
CA SER A 487 17.13 4.90 -23.84
C SER A 487 18.60 5.31 -24.09
N ASN A 488 19.35 4.43 -24.76
CA ASN A 488 20.75 4.68 -25.14
C ASN A 488 20.92 5.99 -25.94
N PHE A 489 19.87 6.43 -26.65
CA PHE A 489 19.89 7.66 -27.42
C PHE A 489 19.81 8.91 -26.53
N MET A 490 19.13 8.84 -25.39
CA MET A 490 18.96 9.97 -24.46
C MET A 490 20.27 10.38 -23.80
N ILE A 491 21.24 9.48 -23.72
CA ILE A 491 22.61 9.76 -23.26
C ILE A 491 23.25 10.87 -24.10
N TYR A 492 22.86 11.03 -25.37
CA TYR A 492 23.38 12.07 -26.26
C TYR A 492 22.42 13.26 -26.41
N ILE A 493 21.11 13.04 -26.49
CA ILE A 493 20.15 14.14 -26.64
C ILE A 493 20.15 15.05 -25.41
N VAL A 494 20.03 14.46 -24.22
CA VAL A 494 19.84 15.21 -22.97
C VAL A 494 20.96 16.21 -22.72
N PRO A 495 22.26 15.85 -22.76
CA PRO A 495 23.32 16.83 -22.58
C PRO A 495 23.31 17.92 -23.66
N ILE A 496 22.96 17.62 -24.92
CA ILE A 496 22.86 18.64 -25.97
C ILE A 496 21.73 19.63 -25.64
N ALA A 497 20.55 19.13 -25.25
CA ALA A 497 19.41 19.97 -24.90
C ALA A 497 19.73 20.88 -23.70
N LEU A 498 20.43 20.37 -22.69
CA LEU A 498 20.83 21.13 -21.51
C LEU A 498 21.90 22.18 -21.84
N ASN A 499 22.87 21.85 -22.71
CA ASN A 499 23.83 22.82 -23.24
C ASN A 499 23.12 23.96 -24.01
N ILE A 500 22.06 23.66 -24.77
CA ILE A 500 21.25 24.68 -25.45
C ILE A 500 20.55 25.60 -24.43
N LEU A 501 19.95 25.05 -23.37
CA LEU A 501 19.35 25.85 -22.30
C LEU A 501 20.38 26.76 -21.61
N SER A 502 21.58 26.22 -21.36
CA SER A 502 22.70 26.99 -20.81
C SER A 502 23.16 28.11 -21.75
N ALA A 503 23.15 27.86 -23.07
CA ALA A 503 23.43 28.89 -24.08
C ALA A 503 22.36 29.99 -24.10
N ILE A 504 21.07 29.64 -23.89
CA ILE A 504 19.97 30.61 -23.79
C ILE A 504 20.14 31.51 -22.57
N VAL A 505 20.50 30.94 -21.41
CA VAL A 505 20.82 31.72 -20.20
C VAL A 505 22.00 32.65 -20.44
N LEU A 506 23.07 32.13 -21.05
CA LEU A 506 24.26 32.89 -21.40
C LEU A 506 23.91 34.07 -22.33
N PHE A 507 23.12 33.81 -23.37
CA PHE A 507 22.67 34.83 -24.32
C PHE A 507 21.84 35.91 -23.62
N ALA A 508 20.91 35.53 -22.75
CA ALA A 508 20.09 36.47 -21.98
C ALA A 508 20.93 37.38 -21.05
N TYR A 509 21.98 36.84 -20.44
CA TYR A 509 22.85 37.58 -19.53
C TYR A 509 23.85 38.51 -20.24
N TYR A 510 24.15 38.24 -21.51
CA TYR A 510 25.24 38.95 -22.20
C TYR A 510 24.87 39.72 -23.46
N ARG A 511 23.62 39.61 -23.97
CA ARG A 511 23.15 40.30 -25.19
C ARG A 511 23.50 41.79 -25.25
N ASP A 512 23.47 42.49 -24.11
CA ASP A 512 23.63 43.95 -24.04
C ASP A 512 24.97 44.40 -23.40
N LYS A 513 25.94 43.48 -23.20
CA LYS A 513 27.24 43.81 -22.60
C LYS A 513 28.27 44.19 -23.66
N LYS A 514 28.91 45.35 -23.46
CA LYS A 514 29.99 45.86 -24.34
C LYS A 514 31.30 45.06 -24.28
N TYR A 515 31.54 44.32 -23.19
CA TYR A 515 32.80 43.60 -22.98
C TYR A 515 32.58 42.09 -22.85
N PHE A 516 33.34 41.32 -23.63
CA PHE A 516 33.32 39.86 -23.66
C PHE A 516 34.57 39.32 -22.94
N ASN A 517 34.38 38.53 -21.89
CA ASN A 517 35.47 37.90 -21.14
C ASN A 517 35.23 36.39 -21.17
N TYR A 518 35.99 35.67 -21.98
CA TYR A 518 35.70 34.27 -22.28
C TYR A 518 35.58 33.38 -21.03
N LEU A 519 36.40 33.61 -19.99
CA LEU A 519 36.37 32.84 -18.74
C LEU A 519 35.06 33.03 -17.96
N LYS A 520 34.60 34.27 -17.80
CA LYS A 520 33.34 34.54 -17.07
C LYS A 520 32.13 33.90 -17.77
N TYR A 521 32.15 33.89 -19.09
CA TYR A 521 31.06 33.34 -19.91
C TYR A 521 31.09 31.81 -19.87
N LEU A 522 32.28 31.22 -19.94
CA LEU A 522 32.48 29.78 -19.84
C LEU A 522 32.07 29.25 -18.46
N VAL A 523 32.46 29.93 -17.37
CA VAL A 523 32.07 29.55 -16.00
C VAL A 523 30.56 29.63 -15.82
N LEU A 524 29.90 30.69 -16.33
CA LEU A 524 28.44 30.81 -16.26
C LEU A 524 27.75 29.69 -17.05
N PHE A 525 28.24 29.37 -18.26
CA PHE A 525 27.72 28.31 -19.08
C PHE A 525 27.81 26.95 -18.38
N ILE A 526 29.00 26.59 -17.89
CA ILE A 526 29.25 25.31 -17.20
C ILE A 526 28.43 25.23 -15.91
N GLY A 527 28.34 26.32 -15.15
CA GLY A 527 27.55 26.37 -13.92
C GLY A 527 26.05 26.17 -14.18
N ALA A 528 25.51 26.82 -15.22
CA ALA A 528 24.13 26.63 -15.65
C ALA A 528 23.87 25.20 -16.15
N ASP A 529 24.80 24.62 -16.92
CA ASP A 529 24.66 23.27 -17.46
C ASP A 529 24.63 22.21 -16.37
N ILE A 530 25.60 22.25 -15.45
CA ILE A 530 25.63 21.35 -14.30
C ILE A 530 24.37 21.53 -13.45
N TYR A 531 23.91 22.77 -13.26
CA TYR A 531 22.68 23.03 -12.53
C TYR A 531 21.47 22.39 -13.20
N PHE A 532 21.29 22.57 -14.51
CA PHE A 532 20.16 21.99 -15.23
C PHE A 532 20.22 20.46 -15.34
N ILE A 533 21.42 19.88 -15.47
CA ILE A 533 21.58 18.43 -15.39
C ILE A 533 21.14 17.93 -14.01
N ASN A 534 21.62 18.55 -12.93
CA ASN A 534 21.19 18.16 -11.59
C ASN A 534 19.71 18.44 -11.35
N LEU A 535 19.15 19.50 -11.94
CA LEU A 535 17.72 19.79 -11.87
C LEU A 535 16.88 18.69 -12.53
N LEU A 536 17.39 18.07 -13.60
CA LEU A 536 16.74 16.92 -14.25
C LEU A 536 16.88 15.62 -13.44
N TYR A 537 18.07 15.33 -12.87
CA TYR A 537 18.37 14.01 -12.29
C TYR A 537 18.31 13.93 -10.77
N ALA A 538 18.33 15.05 -10.05
CA ALA A 538 18.31 15.09 -8.59
C ALA A 538 17.12 14.32 -7.98
N PRO A 539 15.87 14.46 -8.49
CA PRO A 539 14.73 13.74 -7.92
C PRO A 539 14.88 12.22 -7.95
N PHE A 540 15.53 11.71 -9.00
CA PHE A 540 15.71 10.27 -9.22
C PHE A 540 16.89 9.73 -8.41
N SER A 541 17.97 10.49 -8.36
CA SER A 541 19.18 10.09 -7.61
C SER A 541 18.96 10.12 -6.09
N MET A 542 18.02 10.92 -5.61
CA MET A 542 17.68 11.04 -4.19
C MET A 542 16.33 10.41 -3.84
N MET A 543 15.71 9.67 -4.75
CA MET A 543 14.32 9.25 -4.56
C MET A 543 14.10 8.41 -3.30
N LYS A 544 15.06 7.55 -2.93
CA LYS A 544 15.03 6.77 -1.68
C LYS A 544 15.05 7.65 -0.41
N ILE A 545 15.70 8.82 -0.47
CA ILE A 545 15.77 9.79 0.63
C ILE A 545 14.52 10.67 0.64
N ILE A 546 14.13 11.19 -0.53
CA ILE A 546 12.96 12.07 -0.70
C ILE A 546 11.64 11.36 -0.37
N LEU A 547 11.54 10.06 -0.66
CA LEU A 547 10.34 9.27 -0.37
C LEU A 547 10.41 8.49 0.95
N GLY A 548 11.58 8.42 1.60
CA GLY A 548 11.78 7.74 2.89
C GLY A 548 11.74 8.67 4.11
N GLU A 549 11.90 9.99 3.92
CA GLU A 549 11.91 11.01 4.99
C GLU A 549 10.77 12.06 4.88
N LEU A 550 9.72 11.77 4.12
CA LEU A 550 8.44 12.50 4.11
C LEU A 550 7.28 11.52 4.26
#